data_AF-A0A8C1I8F5-F1
#
_entry.id   AF-A0A8C1I8F5-F1
#
_cell.length_a   1.000
_cell.length_b   1.000
_cell.length_c   1.000
_cell.angle_alpha   90.00
_cell.angle_beta   90.00
_cell.angle_gamma   90.00
#
_symmetry.space_group_name_H-M   'P 1'
#
loop_
_entity.id
_entity.type
_entity.pdbx_description
1 polymer ?
#
loop_
_entity_poly.entity_id
_entity_poly.type
_entity_poly.pdbx_seq_one_letter_code
_entity_poly.pdbx_strand_id
1 'polypeptide(L)'
;MDFKNAKNEILQVLSKTERQHLPKLLEWLKTSDDLDEFLVDNQSVILQSIAEDLRVCLPLEAMVPSESMAIQKTQQKPHPTVHVDAFLYDEETVDSLCEEGKMSRNYCLNCGSHRTAPLEFISHSFSIPELQFLFHNVLPDLTGKLVVDVGSRLGAVLFGGYLYSAASQLVGVEISSEFVKLQTMAVEKYGFSDRIQVIHADIRSQAALVQNTDVLIMNNVFEYFMEPSDQMQAWLFISQNFRKKGALLVTVPSIQEALALLQDAVFLETLALSRWIEEVPLDYSVYLKNDTDPDSLKQIHLYRVL
;
A
#
# COMPACT_ATOMS: atom_id res chain seq x y z
N MET A 1 -14.65 24.62 7.36
CA MET A 1 -13.87 25.28 8.43
C MET A 1 -12.46 24.73 8.36
N ASP A 2 -11.41 25.55 8.49
CA ASP A 2 -10.04 25.02 8.53
C ASP A 2 -9.73 24.34 9.88
N PHE A 3 -8.66 23.54 9.92
CA PHE A 3 -8.27 22.79 11.12
C PHE A 3 -8.07 23.69 12.35
N LYS A 4 -7.50 24.88 12.18
CA LYS A 4 -7.22 25.80 13.29
C LYS A 4 -8.51 26.30 13.93
N ASN A 5 -9.47 26.68 13.10
CA ASN A 5 -10.79 27.13 13.55
C ASN A 5 -11.58 25.97 14.18
N ALA A 6 -11.56 24.78 13.58
CA ALA A 6 -12.22 23.60 14.13
C ALA A 6 -11.64 23.23 15.52
N LYS A 7 -10.31 23.22 15.65
CA LYS A 7 -9.63 23.01 16.92
C LYS A 7 -10.05 24.02 17.98
N ASN A 8 -10.18 25.30 17.61
CA ASN A 8 -10.63 26.34 18.54
C ASN A 8 -12.07 26.13 19.01
N GLU A 9 -12.97 25.71 18.12
CA GLU A 9 -14.35 25.40 18.51
C GLU A 9 -14.42 24.21 19.46
N ILE A 10 -13.67 23.14 19.21
CA ILE A 10 -13.58 21.99 20.12
C ILE A 10 -13.06 22.44 21.49
N LEU A 11 -11.98 23.25 21.53
CA LEU A 11 -11.45 23.79 22.78
C LEU A 11 -12.49 24.65 23.53
N GLN A 12 -13.33 25.40 22.83
CA GLN A 12 -14.42 26.15 23.44
C GLN A 12 -15.50 25.23 24.02
N VAL A 13 -15.88 24.16 23.32
CA VAL A 13 -16.81 23.14 23.84
C VAL A 13 -16.26 22.50 25.12
N LEU A 14 -14.99 22.09 25.09
CA LEU A 14 -14.30 21.54 26.26
C LEU A 14 -14.29 22.56 27.42
N SER A 15 -14.00 23.83 27.16
CA SER A 15 -13.98 24.87 28.22
C SER A 15 -15.33 25.10 28.90
N LYS A 16 -16.43 24.83 28.19
CA LYS A 16 -17.81 24.99 28.69
C LYS A 16 -18.36 23.71 29.34
N THR A 17 -17.65 22.59 29.22
CA THR A 17 -18.07 21.31 29.79
C THR A 17 -17.79 21.29 31.29
N GLU A 18 -18.74 20.79 32.09
CA GLU A 18 -18.55 20.66 33.53
C GLU A 18 -17.35 19.77 33.86
N ARG A 19 -16.54 20.19 34.87
CA ARG A 19 -15.27 19.51 35.20
C ARG A 19 -15.42 18.02 35.49
N GLN A 20 -16.55 17.59 36.05
CA GLN A 20 -16.83 16.19 36.34
C GLN A 20 -17.03 15.33 35.09
N HIS A 21 -17.44 15.93 33.96
CA HIS A 21 -17.69 15.23 32.70
C HIS A 21 -16.51 15.31 31.73
N LEU A 22 -15.56 16.23 31.95
CA LEU A 22 -14.39 16.39 31.09
C LEU A 22 -13.58 15.10 30.86
N PRO A 23 -13.25 14.28 31.89
CA PRO A 23 -12.51 13.05 31.66
C PRO A 23 -13.27 12.07 30.74
N LYS A 24 -14.59 11.94 30.95
CA LYS A 24 -15.45 11.06 30.14
C LYS A 24 -15.57 11.56 28.70
N LEU A 25 -15.69 12.88 28.50
CA LEU A 25 -15.75 13.47 27.16
C LEU A 25 -14.43 13.34 26.40
N LEU A 26 -13.29 13.53 27.09
CA LEU A 26 -11.97 13.35 26.49
C LEU A 26 -11.70 11.88 26.15
N GLU A 27 -12.18 10.95 26.97
CA GLU A 27 -12.10 9.53 26.66
C GLU A 27 -12.95 9.20 25.44
N TRP A 28 -14.21 9.64 25.41
CA TRP A 28 -15.09 9.45 24.26
C TRP A 28 -14.50 10.04 22.96
N LEU A 29 -13.92 11.24 23.01
CA LEU A 29 -13.25 11.84 21.84
C LEU A 29 -12.05 11.03 21.32
N LYS A 30 -11.44 10.19 22.17
CA LYS A 30 -10.27 9.39 21.81
C LYS A 30 -10.62 7.98 21.35
N THR A 31 -11.73 7.42 21.84
CA THR A 31 -12.00 5.99 21.72
C THR A 31 -13.37 5.67 21.13
N SER A 32 -14.21 6.68 20.85
CA SER A 32 -15.55 6.45 20.32
C SER A 32 -15.55 6.25 18.80
N ASP A 33 -16.22 5.19 18.36
CA ASP A 33 -16.53 4.92 16.95
C ASP A 33 -17.61 5.89 16.40
N ASP A 34 -18.31 6.64 17.26
CA ASP A 34 -19.29 7.66 16.84
C ASP A 34 -18.67 8.71 15.90
N LEU A 35 -17.35 8.90 15.96
CA LEU A 35 -16.62 9.83 15.11
C LEU A 35 -16.32 9.26 13.71
N ASP A 36 -16.38 7.94 13.54
CA ASP A 36 -16.09 7.26 12.27
C ASP A 36 -17.16 7.54 11.22
N GLU A 37 -18.39 7.87 11.62
CA GLU A 37 -19.46 8.32 10.71
C GLU A 37 -19.04 9.56 9.90
N PHE A 38 -18.23 10.45 10.49
CA PHE A 38 -17.71 11.63 9.81
C PHE A 38 -16.52 11.31 8.89
N LEU A 39 -15.98 10.10 8.99
CA LEU A 39 -14.91 9.56 8.15
C LEU A 39 -15.44 8.59 7.08
N VAL A 40 -16.77 8.47 6.93
CA VAL A 40 -17.37 7.71 5.83
C VAL A 40 -17.05 8.42 4.52
N ASP A 41 -16.32 7.70 3.69
CA ASP A 41 -15.72 8.22 2.48
C ASP A 41 -16.32 7.49 1.27
N ASN A 42 -17.05 8.22 0.43
CA ASN A 42 -17.62 7.65 -0.80
C ASN A 42 -16.53 7.05 -1.70
N GLN A 43 -15.29 7.53 -1.60
CA GLN A 43 -14.17 7.01 -2.37
C GLN A 43 -13.77 5.61 -1.87
N SER A 44 -13.82 5.33 -0.57
CA SER A 44 -13.55 3.98 -0.04
C SER A 44 -14.60 2.97 -0.52
N VAL A 45 -15.86 3.38 -0.67
CA VAL A 45 -16.93 2.52 -1.23
C VAL A 45 -16.65 2.17 -2.70
N ILE A 46 -16.12 3.11 -3.48
CA ILE A 46 -15.71 2.85 -4.86
C ILE A 46 -14.55 1.85 -4.89
N LEU A 47 -13.53 2.02 -4.02
CA LEU A 47 -12.43 1.07 -3.90
C LEU A 47 -12.89 -0.33 -3.50
N GLN A 48 -13.81 -0.44 -2.54
CA GLN A 48 -14.43 -1.71 -2.15
C GLN A 48 -15.17 -2.36 -3.32
N SER A 49 -15.91 -1.57 -4.11
CA SER A 49 -16.59 -2.07 -5.31
C SER A 49 -15.60 -2.61 -6.35
N ILE A 50 -14.47 -1.92 -6.55
CA ILE A 50 -13.41 -2.39 -7.46
C ILE A 50 -12.82 -3.70 -6.93
N ALA A 51 -12.54 -3.79 -5.63
CA ALA A 51 -12.05 -5.00 -4.99
C ALA A 51 -13.02 -6.18 -5.19
N GLU A 52 -14.33 -5.98 -5.03
CA GLU A 52 -15.36 -6.98 -5.29
C GLU A 52 -15.34 -7.50 -6.73
N ASP A 53 -15.27 -6.59 -7.72
CA ASP A 53 -15.20 -6.96 -9.13
C ASP A 53 -13.95 -7.77 -9.46
N LEU A 54 -12.81 -7.38 -8.91
CA LEU A 54 -11.54 -8.07 -9.11
C LEU A 54 -11.57 -9.46 -8.46
N ARG A 55 -12.17 -9.61 -7.28
CA ARG A 55 -12.33 -10.92 -6.60
C ARG A 55 -13.08 -11.94 -7.46
N VAL A 56 -14.07 -11.52 -8.25
CA VAL A 56 -14.80 -12.42 -9.16
C VAL A 56 -13.91 -12.97 -10.28
N CYS A 57 -12.84 -12.25 -10.61
CA CYS A 57 -11.92 -12.61 -11.70
C CYS A 57 -10.68 -13.39 -11.23
N LEU A 58 -10.51 -13.56 -9.91
CA LEU A 58 -9.30 -14.08 -9.29
C LEU A 58 -9.59 -15.32 -8.43
N PRO A 59 -8.59 -16.20 -8.24
CA PRO A 59 -8.66 -17.19 -7.17
C PRO A 59 -8.66 -16.51 -5.80
N LEU A 60 -9.02 -17.25 -4.75
CA LEU A 60 -9.10 -16.73 -3.37
C LEU A 60 -7.77 -16.15 -2.89
N GLU A 61 -6.66 -16.76 -3.29
CA GLU A 61 -5.32 -16.31 -2.96
C GLU A 61 -4.89 -15.08 -3.75
N ALA A 62 -5.68 -14.63 -4.74
CA ALA A 62 -5.40 -13.48 -5.60
C ALA A 62 -4.03 -13.52 -6.31
N MET A 63 -3.46 -14.72 -6.46
CA MET A 63 -2.22 -14.96 -7.21
C MET A 63 -2.52 -15.54 -8.59
N VAL A 64 -1.84 -15.04 -9.62
CA VAL A 64 -1.98 -15.54 -11.00
C VAL A 64 -0.82 -16.47 -11.37
N PRO A 65 -0.99 -17.39 -12.35
CA PRO A 65 0.07 -18.32 -12.73
C PRO A 65 1.38 -17.67 -13.17
N SER A 66 1.35 -16.43 -13.68
CA SER A 66 2.55 -15.67 -14.04
C SER A 66 3.40 -15.25 -12.83
N GLU A 67 2.85 -15.25 -11.61
CA GLU A 67 3.59 -14.96 -10.37
C GLU A 67 4.31 -16.20 -9.81
N SER A 68 4.86 -17.05 -10.68
CA SER A 68 5.41 -18.36 -10.30
C SER A 68 6.48 -18.28 -9.21
N MET A 69 7.32 -17.24 -9.22
CA MET A 69 8.35 -17.04 -8.20
C MET A 69 7.78 -16.63 -6.86
N ALA A 70 6.77 -15.75 -6.83
CA ALA A 70 6.11 -15.35 -5.59
C ALA A 70 5.42 -16.55 -4.95
N ILE A 71 4.70 -17.34 -5.75
CA ILE A 71 4.08 -18.60 -5.33
C ILE A 71 5.13 -19.55 -4.73
N GLN A 72 6.26 -19.74 -5.43
CA GLN A 72 7.34 -20.61 -4.98
C GLN A 72 7.96 -20.12 -3.67
N LYS A 73 8.26 -18.83 -3.55
CA LYS A 73 8.88 -18.24 -2.34
C LYS A 73 7.96 -18.32 -1.13
N THR A 74 6.65 -18.10 -1.32
CA THR A 74 5.64 -18.28 -0.26
C THR A 74 5.59 -19.73 0.23
N GLN A 75 5.62 -20.70 -0.68
CA GLN A 75 5.62 -22.13 -0.32
C GLN A 75 6.92 -22.60 0.36
N GLN A 76 8.03 -21.88 0.16
CA GLN A 76 9.32 -22.19 0.76
C GLN A 76 9.53 -21.54 2.14
N LYS A 77 8.58 -20.74 2.64
CA LYS A 77 8.67 -20.14 3.97
C LYS A 77 8.74 -21.23 5.06
N PRO A 78 9.56 -21.02 6.11
CA PRO A 78 9.75 -22.02 7.17
C PRO A 78 8.48 -22.23 8.01
N HIS A 79 7.66 -21.19 8.15
CA HIS A 79 6.34 -21.27 8.74
C HIS A 79 5.29 -21.32 7.63
N PRO A 80 4.15 -22.01 7.86
CA PRO A 80 3.04 -21.97 6.91
C PRO A 80 2.53 -20.54 6.69
N THR A 81 2.75 -20.05 5.47
CA THR A 81 2.39 -18.71 5.02
C THR A 81 1.31 -18.79 3.94
N VAL A 82 0.31 -17.90 4.01
CA VAL A 82 -0.76 -17.77 3.03
C VAL A 82 -0.76 -16.34 2.49
N HIS A 83 -0.97 -16.21 1.18
CA HIS A 83 -1.15 -14.91 0.57
C HIS A 83 -2.63 -14.50 0.64
N VAL A 84 -2.89 -13.34 1.24
CA VAL A 84 -4.21 -12.70 1.33
C VAL A 84 -4.01 -11.26 0.89
N ASP A 85 -4.62 -10.88 -0.24
CA ASP A 85 -4.43 -9.55 -0.80
C ASP A 85 -5.19 -8.50 0.02
N ALA A 86 -4.45 -7.57 0.65
CA ALA A 86 -5.02 -6.59 1.55
C ALA A 86 -5.90 -5.52 0.85
N PHE A 87 -5.80 -5.38 -0.47
CA PHE A 87 -6.72 -4.53 -1.23
C PHE A 87 -8.07 -5.23 -1.43
N LEU A 88 -8.04 -6.55 -1.65
CA LEU A 88 -9.24 -7.33 -1.95
C LEU A 88 -10.03 -7.76 -0.71
N TYR A 89 -9.33 -8.01 0.40
CA TYR A 89 -9.88 -8.58 1.61
C TYR A 89 -9.47 -7.72 2.82
N ASP A 90 -10.44 -7.03 3.40
CA ASP A 90 -10.30 -6.43 4.74
C ASP A 90 -10.50 -7.49 5.84
N GLU A 91 -10.24 -7.12 7.09
CA GLU A 91 -10.34 -8.02 8.25
C GLU A 91 -11.74 -8.64 8.38
N GLU A 92 -12.80 -7.87 8.15
CA GLU A 92 -14.19 -8.36 8.19
C GLU A 92 -14.45 -9.41 7.10
N THR A 93 -13.93 -9.18 5.89
CA THR A 93 -14.05 -10.14 4.79
C THR A 93 -13.26 -11.42 5.09
N VAL A 94 -12.06 -11.30 5.66
CA VAL A 94 -11.24 -12.45 6.09
C VAL A 94 -11.96 -13.27 7.17
N ASP A 95 -12.58 -12.60 8.15
CA ASP A 95 -13.34 -13.27 9.21
C ASP A 95 -14.55 -14.01 8.65
N SER A 96 -15.30 -13.37 7.76
CA SER A 96 -16.42 -14.00 7.05
C SER A 96 -15.99 -15.25 6.28
N LEU A 97 -14.86 -15.20 5.58
CA LEU A 97 -14.30 -16.35 4.86
C LEU A 97 -13.87 -17.48 5.79
N CYS A 98 -13.40 -17.15 7.00
CA CYS A 98 -13.07 -18.13 8.02
C CYS A 98 -14.34 -18.80 8.61
N GLU A 99 -15.39 -18.02 8.88
CA GLU A 99 -16.69 -18.53 9.35
C GLU A 99 -17.35 -19.46 8.33
N GLU A 100 -17.23 -19.14 7.03
CA GLU A 100 -17.71 -19.97 5.93
C GLU A 100 -16.84 -21.22 5.67
N GLY A 101 -15.70 -21.36 6.35
CA GLY A 101 -14.75 -22.47 6.17
C GLY A 101 -13.99 -22.42 4.84
N LYS A 102 -13.96 -21.27 4.15
CA LYS A 102 -13.21 -21.04 2.91
C LYS A 102 -11.76 -20.65 3.16
N MET A 103 -11.47 -20.09 4.34
CA MET A 103 -10.14 -19.71 4.80
C MET A 103 -9.91 -20.19 6.24
N SER A 104 -8.66 -20.19 6.69
CA SER A 104 -8.33 -20.32 8.10
C SER A 104 -7.22 -19.34 8.46
N ARG A 105 -7.26 -18.78 9.68
CA ARG A 105 -6.14 -18.04 10.29
C ARG A 105 -5.13 -18.96 10.99
N ASN A 106 -5.41 -20.26 11.09
CA ASN A 106 -4.60 -21.20 11.83
C ASN A 106 -4.36 -22.50 11.05
N TYR A 107 -3.26 -23.18 11.34
CA TYR A 107 -2.99 -24.53 10.85
C TYR A 107 -2.80 -25.52 12.00
N CYS A 108 -3.12 -26.79 11.76
CA CYS A 108 -2.93 -27.85 12.75
C CYS A 108 -1.43 -28.22 12.84
N LEU A 109 -0.88 -28.25 14.05
CA LEU A 109 0.48 -28.76 14.32
C LEU A 109 0.59 -30.26 14.06
N ASN A 110 -0.53 -30.97 14.20
CA ASN A 110 -0.74 -32.35 13.75
C ASN A 110 -2.07 -32.38 13.01
N CYS A 111 -2.08 -32.76 11.72
CA CYS A 111 -3.31 -32.81 10.91
C CYS A 111 -4.44 -33.57 11.63
N GLY A 112 -5.61 -32.93 11.72
CA GLY A 112 -6.78 -33.46 12.43
C GLY A 112 -6.78 -33.24 13.94
N SER A 113 -5.79 -32.55 14.51
CA SER A 113 -5.76 -32.19 15.93
C SER A 113 -6.32 -30.78 16.19
N HIS A 114 -6.78 -30.56 17.43
CA HIS A 114 -7.17 -29.23 17.94
C HIS A 114 -5.97 -28.38 18.40
N ARG A 115 -4.74 -28.88 18.25
CA ARG A 115 -3.53 -28.11 18.54
C ARG A 115 -3.15 -27.34 17.29
N THR A 116 -3.44 -26.04 17.30
CA THR A 116 -3.21 -25.16 16.16
C THR A 116 -2.17 -24.09 16.46
N ALA A 117 -1.60 -23.52 15.40
CA ALA A 117 -0.75 -22.35 15.44
C ALA A 117 -1.21 -21.35 14.35
N PRO A 118 -0.95 -20.05 14.50
CA PRO A 118 -1.35 -19.05 13.51
C PRO A 118 -0.62 -19.24 12.19
N LEU A 119 -1.32 -18.96 11.10
CA LEU A 119 -0.74 -18.82 9.76
C LEU A 119 -0.11 -17.43 9.63
N GLU A 120 1.01 -17.34 8.92
CA GLU A 120 1.56 -16.05 8.52
C GLU A 120 0.81 -15.55 7.28
N PHE A 121 0.26 -14.33 7.32
CA PHE A 121 -0.42 -13.72 6.17
C PHE A 121 0.51 -12.71 5.50
N ILE A 122 0.58 -12.76 4.18
CA ILE A 122 1.34 -11.80 3.37
C ILE A 122 0.44 -11.16 2.32
N SER A 123 0.69 -9.87 2.04
CA SER A 123 0.07 -9.12 0.95
C SER A 123 1.16 -8.46 0.10
N HIS A 124 0.86 -8.29 -1.18
CA HIS A 124 1.65 -7.51 -2.14
C HIS A 124 0.90 -6.27 -2.66
N SER A 125 -0.22 -5.93 -2.01
CA SER A 125 -1.03 -4.76 -2.33
C SER A 125 -1.25 -3.93 -1.07
N PHE A 126 -1.46 -2.63 -1.26
CA PHE A 126 -1.95 -1.76 -0.20
C PHE A 126 -3.43 -2.03 0.06
N SER A 127 -3.80 -2.09 1.33
CA SER A 127 -5.18 -1.98 1.80
C SER A 127 -5.75 -0.58 1.57
N ILE A 128 -7.08 -0.47 1.65
CA ILE A 128 -7.77 0.82 1.52
C ILE A 128 -7.32 1.82 2.60
N PRO A 129 -7.20 1.45 3.90
CA PRO A 129 -6.67 2.36 4.91
C PRO A 129 -5.23 2.81 4.64
N GLU A 130 -4.36 1.93 4.15
CA GLU A 130 -2.99 2.31 3.76
C GLU A 130 -2.98 3.28 2.57
N LEU A 131 -3.87 3.10 1.59
CA LEU A 131 -4.04 4.07 0.48
C LEU A 131 -4.51 5.44 0.99
N GLN A 132 -5.45 5.46 1.94
CA GLN A 132 -5.89 6.70 2.58
C GLN A 132 -4.75 7.37 3.36
N PHE A 133 -3.96 6.60 4.13
CA PHE A 133 -2.77 7.12 4.79
C PHE A 133 -1.81 7.75 3.79
N LEU A 134 -1.50 7.02 2.72
CA LEU A 134 -0.56 7.42 1.70
C LEU A 134 -0.95 8.73 1.02
N PHE A 135 -2.19 8.84 0.53
CA PHE A 135 -2.60 10.00 -0.25
C PHE A 135 -3.09 11.19 0.59
N HIS A 136 -3.62 10.98 1.80
CA HIS A 136 -4.10 12.08 2.64
C HIS A 136 -3.04 12.63 3.61
N ASN A 137 -2.08 11.80 4.03
CA ASN A 137 -1.18 12.14 5.13
C ASN A 137 0.31 12.08 4.78
N VAL A 138 0.71 11.17 3.87
CA VAL A 138 2.11 11.00 3.49
C VAL A 138 2.49 11.90 2.31
N LEU A 139 1.72 11.84 1.23
CA LEU A 139 2.01 12.59 0.00
C LEU A 139 1.49 14.03 0.08
N PRO A 140 2.21 15.01 -0.49
CA PRO A 140 1.74 16.39 -0.59
C PRO A 140 0.66 16.53 -1.66
N ASP A 141 0.14 17.74 -1.88
CA ASP A 141 -0.72 18.04 -3.03
C ASP A 141 -0.03 17.63 -4.34
N LEU A 142 -0.73 16.77 -5.11
CA LEU A 142 -0.25 16.17 -6.34
C LEU A 142 -0.77 16.89 -7.59
N THR A 143 -1.42 18.05 -7.46
CA THR A 143 -1.87 18.85 -8.61
C THR A 143 -0.72 19.09 -9.60
N GLY A 144 -0.91 18.68 -10.85
CA GLY A 144 0.11 18.83 -11.90
C GLY A 144 1.21 17.77 -11.88
N LYS A 145 1.13 16.75 -11.02
CA LYS A 145 2.19 15.75 -10.81
C LYS A 145 1.95 14.44 -11.55
N LEU A 146 3.05 13.81 -11.93
CA LEU A 146 3.11 12.44 -12.42
C LEU A 146 3.45 11.48 -11.29
N VAL A 147 2.52 10.56 -11.00
CA VAL A 147 2.71 9.46 -10.05
C VAL A 147 2.92 8.17 -10.83
N VAL A 148 3.96 7.41 -10.48
CA VAL A 148 4.25 6.11 -11.09
C VAL A 148 4.27 5.03 -10.03
N ASP A 149 3.52 3.96 -10.27
CA ASP A 149 3.47 2.76 -9.44
C ASP A 149 4.20 1.62 -10.15
N VAL A 150 5.29 1.14 -9.54
CA VAL A 150 6.14 0.07 -10.07
C VAL A 150 5.58 -1.26 -9.60
N GLY A 151 5.38 -2.24 -10.48
CA GLY A 151 4.81 -3.52 -10.09
C GLY A 151 3.36 -3.36 -9.60
N SER A 152 2.57 -2.60 -10.34
CA SER A 152 1.24 -2.13 -9.91
C SER A 152 0.21 -3.22 -9.64
N ARG A 153 0.47 -4.48 -10.03
CA ARG A 153 -0.32 -5.67 -9.71
C ARG A 153 -1.83 -5.48 -9.93
N LEU A 154 -2.63 -5.37 -8.87
CA LEU A 154 -4.09 -5.19 -8.99
C LEU A 154 -4.52 -3.75 -9.30
N GLY A 155 -3.62 -2.77 -9.25
CA GLY A 155 -3.88 -1.36 -9.53
C GLY A 155 -4.34 -0.55 -8.32
N ALA A 156 -4.22 -1.09 -7.10
CA ALA A 156 -4.68 -0.46 -5.86
C ALA A 156 -4.20 0.99 -5.70
N VAL A 157 -2.91 1.26 -5.95
CA VAL A 157 -2.32 2.60 -5.91
C VAL A 157 -2.91 3.53 -6.96
N LEU A 158 -3.20 3.01 -8.16
CA LEU A 158 -3.76 3.81 -9.26
C LEU A 158 -5.19 4.24 -8.93
N PHE A 159 -6.01 3.32 -8.42
CA PHE A 159 -7.38 3.60 -8.03
C PHE A 159 -7.45 4.54 -6.83
N GLY A 160 -6.64 4.26 -5.80
CA GLY A 160 -6.51 5.13 -4.63
C GLY A 160 -6.03 6.52 -5.02
N GLY A 161 -4.99 6.62 -5.84
CA GLY A 161 -4.46 7.91 -6.29
C GLY A 161 -5.42 8.68 -7.18
N TYR A 162 -6.26 8.00 -7.96
CA TYR A 162 -7.32 8.66 -8.73
C TYR A 162 -8.35 9.29 -7.80
N LEU A 163 -8.81 8.54 -6.79
CA LEU A 163 -9.87 9.01 -5.92
C LEU A 163 -9.38 10.04 -4.88
N TYR A 164 -8.19 9.81 -4.32
CA TYR A 164 -7.65 10.58 -3.19
C TYR A 164 -6.70 11.72 -3.57
N SER A 165 -6.41 11.91 -4.85
CA SER A 165 -5.48 12.96 -5.27
C SER A 165 -5.87 13.67 -6.55
N ALA A 166 -5.33 14.90 -6.68
CA ALA A 166 -5.39 15.71 -7.88
C ALA A 166 -4.21 15.46 -8.84
N ALA A 167 -3.51 14.31 -8.71
CA ALA A 167 -2.46 13.90 -9.64
C ALA A 167 -2.95 14.03 -11.08
N SER A 168 -2.14 14.65 -11.94
CA SER A 168 -2.52 14.84 -13.34
C SER A 168 -2.44 13.54 -14.13
N GLN A 169 -1.51 12.66 -13.78
CA GLN A 169 -1.36 11.33 -14.36
C GLN A 169 -0.92 10.32 -13.31
N LEU A 170 -1.51 9.14 -13.38
CA LEU A 170 -1.22 7.97 -12.57
C LEU A 170 -0.82 6.84 -13.52
N VAL A 171 0.42 6.37 -13.44
CA VAL A 171 0.93 5.36 -14.38
C VAL A 171 1.35 4.11 -13.62
N GLY A 172 0.68 3.00 -13.90
CA GLY A 172 1.10 1.68 -13.42
C GLY A 172 2.03 1.01 -14.42
N VAL A 173 3.16 0.49 -13.97
CA VAL A 173 4.02 -0.39 -14.77
C VAL A 173 3.92 -1.79 -14.21
N GLU A 174 3.50 -2.74 -15.05
CA GLU A 174 3.26 -4.13 -14.65
C GLU A 174 3.81 -5.10 -15.69
N ILE A 175 4.48 -6.17 -15.25
CA ILE A 175 5.10 -7.16 -16.12
C ILE A 175 4.15 -8.30 -16.47
N SER A 176 3.15 -8.58 -15.62
CA SER A 176 2.13 -9.59 -15.86
C SER A 176 1.03 -9.04 -16.77
N SER A 177 0.86 -9.68 -17.92
CA SER A 177 -0.22 -9.34 -18.86
C SER A 177 -1.61 -9.57 -18.27
N GLU A 178 -1.74 -10.52 -17.34
CA GLU A 178 -2.98 -10.86 -16.64
C GLU A 178 -3.41 -9.70 -15.73
N PHE A 179 -2.49 -9.17 -14.95
CA PHE A 179 -2.75 -8.02 -14.10
C PHE A 179 -3.02 -6.75 -14.90
N VAL A 180 -2.27 -6.51 -15.98
CA VAL A 180 -2.55 -5.38 -16.88
C VAL A 180 -3.99 -5.42 -17.40
N LYS A 181 -4.50 -6.60 -17.75
CA LYS A 181 -5.89 -6.77 -18.21
C LYS A 181 -6.90 -6.48 -17.11
N LEU A 182 -6.66 -6.97 -15.89
CA LEU A 182 -7.53 -6.71 -14.74
C LEU A 182 -7.60 -5.23 -14.40
N GLN A 183 -6.44 -4.57 -14.35
CA GLN A 183 -6.36 -3.13 -14.14
C GLN A 183 -7.09 -2.36 -15.24
N THR A 184 -6.85 -2.70 -16.52
CA THR A 184 -7.52 -2.05 -17.66
C THR A 184 -9.03 -2.19 -17.59
N MET A 185 -9.53 -3.40 -17.25
CA MET A 185 -10.96 -3.64 -17.06
C MET A 185 -11.56 -2.73 -15.97
N ALA A 186 -10.91 -2.63 -14.82
CA ALA A 186 -11.36 -1.76 -13.74
C ALA A 186 -11.29 -0.27 -14.15
N VAL A 187 -10.19 0.17 -14.77
CA VAL A 187 -10.03 1.55 -15.27
C VAL A 187 -11.16 1.93 -16.24
N GLU A 188 -11.50 1.05 -17.17
CA GLU A 188 -12.59 1.28 -18.13
C GLU A 188 -13.96 1.28 -17.45
N LYS A 189 -14.24 0.28 -16.59
CA LYS A 189 -15.53 0.14 -15.90
C LYS A 189 -15.86 1.35 -15.03
N TYR A 190 -14.86 1.90 -14.33
CA TYR A 190 -15.02 3.03 -13.41
C TYR A 190 -14.74 4.40 -14.05
N GLY A 191 -14.37 4.42 -15.34
CA GLY A 191 -14.16 5.66 -16.10
C GLY A 191 -12.94 6.46 -15.65
N PHE A 192 -11.85 5.79 -15.28
CA PHE A 192 -10.61 6.43 -14.78
C PHE A 192 -9.56 6.67 -15.87
N SER A 193 -9.89 6.39 -17.13
CA SER A 193 -8.96 6.44 -18.27
C SER A 193 -8.46 7.85 -18.63
N ASP A 194 -9.05 8.90 -18.07
CA ASP A 194 -8.62 10.29 -18.28
C ASP A 194 -7.29 10.61 -17.56
N ARG A 195 -6.98 9.89 -16.46
CA ARG A 195 -5.74 10.09 -15.69
C ARG A 195 -4.93 8.82 -15.44
N ILE A 196 -5.55 7.64 -15.45
CA ILE A 196 -4.83 6.37 -15.26
C ILE A 196 -4.34 5.82 -16.59
N GLN A 197 -3.07 5.42 -16.62
CA GLN A 197 -2.46 4.64 -17.69
C GLN A 197 -1.81 3.39 -17.12
N VAL A 198 -2.00 2.24 -17.76
CA VAL A 198 -1.35 0.98 -17.41
C VAL A 198 -0.40 0.57 -18.53
N ILE A 199 0.87 0.33 -18.20
CA ILE A 199 1.92 -0.04 -19.14
C ILE A 199 2.36 -1.47 -18.86
N HIS A 200 2.18 -2.35 -19.84
CA HIS A 200 2.71 -3.71 -19.80
C HIS A 200 4.21 -3.69 -20.14
N ALA A 201 5.07 -3.63 -19.13
CA ALA A 201 6.52 -3.56 -19.30
C ALA A 201 7.28 -3.94 -18.03
N ASP A 202 8.54 -4.31 -18.20
CA ASP A 202 9.53 -4.25 -17.11
C ASP A 202 9.93 -2.79 -16.87
N ILE A 203 9.90 -2.34 -15.61
CA ILE A 203 10.28 -0.97 -15.24
C ILE A 203 11.68 -0.58 -15.72
N ARG A 204 12.61 -1.54 -15.82
CA ARG A 204 13.97 -1.35 -16.33
C ARG A 204 14.02 -0.91 -17.80
N SER A 205 12.92 -1.04 -18.52
CA SER A 205 12.78 -0.54 -19.90
C SER A 205 12.20 0.88 -19.99
N GLN A 206 11.76 1.47 -18.86
CA GLN A 206 10.97 2.70 -18.82
C GLN A 206 11.78 3.91 -18.31
N ALA A 207 13.04 4.05 -18.73
CA ALA A 207 13.95 5.08 -18.22
C ALA A 207 13.39 6.50 -18.33
N ALA A 208 12.81 6.85 -19.48
CA ALA A 208 12.22 8.17 -19.71
C ALA A 208 11.03 8.44 -18.77
N LEU A 209 10.20 7.45 -18.48
CA LEU A 209 9.09 7.58 -17.54
C LEU A 209 9.63 7.85 -16.13
N VAL A 210 10.56 7.01 -15.67
CA VAL A 210 11.17 7.12 -14.33
C VAL A 210 11.88 8.46 -14.15
N GLN A 211 12.61 8.94 -15.16
CA GLN A 211 13.31 10.24 -15.11
C GLN A 211 12.37 11.45 -14.98
N ASN A 212 11.14 11.37 -15.51
CA ASN A 212 10.19 12.47 -15.47
C ASN A 212 9.23 12.42 -14.26
N THR A 213 9.19 11.28 -13.57
CA THR A 213 8.29 11.00 -12.44
C THR A 213 8.47 12.00 -11.29
N ASP A 214 7.37 12.49 -10.72
CA ASP A 214 7.38 13.33 -9.51
C ASP A 214 7.27 12.50 -8.22
N VAL A 215 6.48 11.44 -8.26
CA VAL A 215 6.29 10.49 -7.14
C VAL A 215 6.39 9.07 -7.67
N LEU A 216 7.36 8.30 -7.19
CA LEU A 216 7.55 6.90 -7.53
C LEU A 216 7.14 6.04 -6.33
N ILE A 217 6.25 5.08 -6.53
CA ILE A 217 5.73 4.18 -5.49
C ILE A 217 6.21 2.77 -5.79
N MET A 218 6.75 2.10 -4.77
CA MET A 218 7.30 0.75 -4.83
C MET A 218 6.84 -0.06 -3.61
N ASN A 219 5.67 -0.70 -3.71
CA ASN A 219 5.16 -1.60 -2.67
C ASN A 219 5.57 -3.05 -2.94
N ASN A 220 6.54 -3.56 -2.17
CA ASN A 220 6.95 -4.96 -2.14
C ASN A 220 7.29 -5.57 -3.52
N VAL A 221 7.85 -4.75 -4.40
CA VAL A 221 7.88 -4.99 -5.85
C VAL A 221 8.91 -6.03 -6.32
N PHE A 222 9.90 -6.36 -5.49
CA PHE A 222 11.08 -7.12 -5.93
C PHE A 222 11.32 -8.43 -5.17
N GLU A 223 11.19 -8.44 -3.83
CA GLU A 223 11.62 -9.58 -3.00
C GLU A 223 10.98 -10.90 -3.44
N TYR A 224 9.67 -10.89 -3.72
CA TYR A 224 8.91 -12.07 -4.09
C TYR A 224 8.93 -12.36 -5.60
N PHE A 225 9.20 -11.35 -6.43
CA PHE A 225 8.98 -11.40 -7.88
C PHE A 225 10.26 -11.53 -8.70
N MET A 226 11.43 -11.39 -8.09
CA MET A 226 12.72 -11.40 -8.79
C MET A 226 13.81 -12.18 -8.03
N GLU A 227 14.75 -12.77 -8.77
CA GLU A 227 15.98 -13.34 -8.18
C GLU A 227 16.89 -12.23 -7.66
N PRO A 228 17.72 -12.46 -6.63
CA PRO A 228 18.55 -11.42 -6.03
C PRO A 228 19.37 -10.59 -7.03
N SER A 229 19.92 -11.21 -8.08
CA SER A 229 20.64 -10.50 -9.14
C SER A 229 19.77 -9.52 -9.93
N ASP A 230 18.53 -9.91 -10.23
CA ASP A 230 17.57 -9.04 -10.92
C ASP A 230 17.09 -7.90 -10.01
N GLN A 231 16.89 -8.18 -8.72
CA GLN A 231 16.57 -7.15 -7.73
C GLN A 231 17.67 -6.08 -7.66
N MET A 232 18.94 -6.49 -7.59
CA MET A 232 20.08 -5.56 -7.60
C MET A 232 20.11 -4.71 -8.88
N GLN A 233 19.86 -5.32 -10.04
CA GLN A 233 19.81 -4.58 -11.31
C GLN A 233 18.63 -3.60 -11.36
N ALA A 234 17.46 -3.99 -10.86
CA ALA A 234 16.30 -3.12 -10.79
C ALA A 234 16.55 -1.93 -9.86
N TRP A 235 17.11 -2.16 -8.67
CA TRP A 235 17.51 -1.08 -7.76
C TRP A 235 18.55 -0.13 -8.36
N LEU A 236 19.58 -0.67 -9.04
CA LEU A 236 20.56 0.15 -9.74
C LEU A 236 19.88 0.99 -10.82
N PHE A 237 19.01 0.40 -11.63
CA PHE A 237 18.27 1.11 -12.65
C PHE A 237 17.41 2.24 -12.08
N ILE A 238 16.61 1.97 -11.03
CA ILE A 238 15.79 3.00 -10.38
C ILE A 238 16.68 4.10 -9.82
N SER A 239 17.75 3.75 -9.11
CA SER A 239 18.66 4.75 -8.56
C SER A 239 19.29 5.61 -9.66
N GLN A 240 19.65 5.04 -10.81
CA GLN A 240 20.31 5.79 -11.89
C GLN A 240 19.34 6.72 -12.64
N ASN A 241 18.05 6.38 -12.70
CA ASN A 241 17.06 7.10 -13.50
C ASN A 241 16.15 8.01 -12.67
N PHE A 242 15.82 7.66 -11.43
CA PHE A 242 14.96 8.47 -10.56
C PHE A 242 15.77 9.56 -9.85
N ARG A 243 16.19 10.58 -10.61
CA ARG A 243 17.12 11.63 -10.18
C ARG A 243 16.53 13.03 -10.15
N LYS A 244 15.23 13.17 -10.40
CA LYS A 244 14.55 14.47 -10.37
C LYS A 244 14.60 15.03 -8.94
N LYS A 245 15.37 16.10 -8.74
CA LYS A 245 15.56 16.72 -7.43
C LYS A 245 14.22 17.10 -6.79
N GLY A 246 14.03 16.71 -5.53
CA GLY A 246 12.80 16.94 -4.78
C GLY A 246 11.65 15.98 -5.11
N ALA A 247 11.81 15.08 -6.08
CA ALA A 247 10.85 14.01 -6.32
C ALA A 247 10.80 13.06 -5.11
N LEU A 248 9.66 12.40 -4.95
CA LEU A 248 9.36 11.57 -3.80
C LEU A 248 9.38 10.09 -4.17
N LEU A 249 9.98 9.28 -3.33
CA LEU A 249 9.98 7.82 -3.45
C LEU A 249 9.26 7.24 -2.23
N VAL A 250 8.23 6.45 -2.47
CA VAL A 250 7.53 5.69 -1.44
C VAL A 250 7.93 4.24 -1.56
N THR A 251 8.34 3.62 -0.46
CA THR A 251 8.62 2.18 -0.43
C THR A 251 7.91 1.49 0.72
N VAL A 252 7.58 0.23 0.49
CA VAL A 252 7.08 -0.71 1.51
C VAL A 252 7.75 -2.05 1.27
N PRO A 253 8.58 -2.59 2.17
CA PRO A 253 9.06 -1.98 3.43
C PRO A 253 10.08 -0.85 3.18
N SER A 254 10.85 -0.45 4.19
CA SER A 254 11.95 0.51 4.00
C SER A 254 12.97 0.01 2.96
N ILE A 255 13.67 0.94 2.30
CA ILE A 255 14.75 0.60 1.37
C ILE A 255 15.85 -0.19 2.09
N GLN A 256 16.13 0.15 3.34
CA GLN A 256 17.13 -0.53 4.15
C GLN A 256 16.76 -2.00 4.38
N GLU A 257 15.50 -2.30 4.71
CA GLU A 257 15.01 -3.68 4.87
C GLU A 257 15.01 -4.42 3.53
N ALA A 258 14.51 -3.79 2.46
CA ALA A 258 14.48 -4.39 1.13
C ALA A 258 15.89 -4.78 0.62
N LEU A 259 16.91 -3.96 0.94
CA LEU A 259 18.29 -4.22 0.52
C LEU A 259 19.05 -5.15 1.48
N ALA A 260 18.65 -5.24 2.76
CA ALA A 260 19.31 -6.10 3.74
C ALA A 260 19.31 -7.58 3.33
N LEU A 261 18.30 -8.00 2.54
CA LEU A 261 18.17 -9.35 2.02
C LEU A 261 19.17 -9.70 0.91
N LEU A 262 19.78 -8.70 0.27
CA LEU A 262 20.69 -8.91 -0.87
C LEU A 262 22.16 -9.14 -0.46
N GLN A 263 22.54 -8.72 0.76
CA GLN A 263 23.84 -8.98 1.41
C GLN A 263 25.12 -8.74 0.57
N ASP A 264 25.08 -7.89 -0.47
CA ASP A 264 26.24 -7.57 -1.31
C ASP A 264 26.80 -6.16 -0.99
N ALA A 265 27.97 -6.11 -0.36
CA ALA A 265 28.60 -4.86 0.07
C ALA A 265 29.01 -3.94 -1.09
N VAL A 266 29.43 -4.49 -2.24
CA VAL A 266 29.86 -3.70 -3.40
C VAL A 266 28.66 -3.04 -4.06
N PHE A 267 27.55 -3.78 -4.17
CA PHE A 267 26.28 -3.25 -4.65
C PHE A 267 25.75 -2.14 -3.73
N LEU A 268 25.78 -2.32 -2.41
CA LEU A 268 25.34 -1.29 -1.46
C LEU A 268 26.19 0.00 -1.54
N GLU A 269 27.51 -0.14 -1.69
CA GLU A 269 28.39 1.01 -1.94
C GLU A 269 28.08 1.69 -3.28
N THR A 270 27.80 0.91 -4.33
CA THR A 270 27.49 1.43 -5.67
C THR A 270 26.16 2.18 -5.69
N LEU A 271 25.15 1.68 -4.99
CA LEU A 271 23.84 2.32 -4.88
C LEU A 271 23.92 3.69 -4.17
N ALA A 272 24.84 3.80 -3.20
CA ALA A 272 25.17 5.03 -2.48
C ALA A 272 23.94 5.83 -2.01
N LEU A 273 23.02 5.17 -1.29
CA LEU A 273 21.72 5.73 -0.89
C LEU A 273 21.77 7.15 -0.34
N SER A 274 22.74 7.43 0.55
CA SER A 274 22.91 8.75 1.19
C SER A 274 23.28 9.88 0.22
N ARG A 275 23.70 9.56 -1.01
CA ARG A 275 23.95 10.51 -2.10
C ARG A 275 22.77 10.63 -3.07
N TRP A 276 21.78 9.76 -2.94
CA TRP A 276 20.61 9.71 -3.82
C TRP A 276 19.38 10.31 -3.15
N ILE A 277 19.08 9.86 -1.95
CA ILE A 277 17.84 10.15 -1.24
C ILE A 277 18.08 10.42 0.23
N GLU A 278 17.17 11.17 0.82
CA GLU A 278 17.01 11.29 2.27
C GLU A 278 15.62 10.78 2.68
N GLU A 279 15.54 10.14 3.84
CA GLU A 279 14.25 9.71 4.40
C GLU A 279 13.53 10.91 5.02
N VAL A 280 12.24 11.02 4.74
CA VAL A 280 11.35 12.05 5.28
C VAL A 280 10.57 11.44 6.44
N PRO A 281 10.72 11.95 7.67
CA PRO A 281 9.97 11.45 8.82
C PRO A 281 8.46 11.59 8.60
N LEU A 282 7.72 10.52 8.87
CA LEU A 282 6.26 10.49 8.80
C LEU A 282 5.64 10.51 10.19
N ASP A 283 4.45 11.09 10.29
CA ASP A 283 3.62 11.02 11.48
C ASP A 283 2.65 9.84 11.36
N TYR A 284 2.96 8.75 12.06
CA TYR A 284 2.12 7.56 12.11
C TYR A 284 1.03 7.64 13.19
N SER A 285 0.93 8.74 13.94
CA SER A 285 -0.11 8.93 14.96
C SER A 285 -1.44 9.43 14.41
N VAL A 286 -1.54 9.58 13.09
CA VAL A 286 -2.77 10.01 12.42
C VAL A 286 -3.84 8.92 12.57
N TYR A 287 -5.02 9.35 12.98
CA TYR A 287 -6.19 8.48 13.09
C TYR A 287 -6.82 8.25 11.70
N LEU A 288 -6.93 6.99 11.29
CA LEU A 288 -7.56 6.60 10.02
C LEU A 288 -8.85 5.80 10.21
N LYS A 289 -8.92 4.96 11.26
CA LYS A 289 -10.07 4.24 11.85
C LYS A 289 -9.53 3.20 12.83
N ASN A 290 -10.36 2.68 13.73
CA ASN A 290 -9.95 1.70 14.75
C ASN A 290 -9.49 0.34 14.17
N ASP A 291 -9.88 -0.02 12.95
CA ASP A 291 -9.55 -1.31 12.33
C ASP A 291 -8.23 -1.31 11.53
N THR A 292 -7.51 -0.19 11.49
CA THR A 292 -6.23 -0.12 10.78
C THR A 292 -5.10 -0.60 11.69
N ASP A 293 -4.39 -1.66 11.30
CA ASP A 293 -3.19 -2.11 12.02
C ASP A 293 -2.10 -1.01 11.99
N PRO A 294 -1.75 -0.38 13.13
CA PRO A 294 -0.73 0.66 13.15
C PRO A 294 0.65 0.18 12.72
N ASP A 295 0.94 -1.12 12.83
CA ASP A 295 2.23 -1.67 12.41
C ASP A 295 2.32 -1.80 10.88
N SER A 296 1.20 -2.03 10.18
CA SER A 296 1.14 -1.98 8.70
C SER A 296 1.52 -0.59 8.17
N LEU A 297 0.98 0.48 8.76
CA LEU A 297 1.28 1.86 8.35
C LEU A 297 2.76 2.22 8.52
N LYS A 298 3.41 1.68 9.55
CA LYS A 298 4.85 1.90 9.81
C LYS A 298 5.76 1.27 8.77
N GLN A 299 5.25 0.36 7.94
CA GLN A 299 6.00 -0.18 6.80
C GLN A 299 6.06 0.79 5.62
N ILE A 300 5.32 1.90 5.66
CA ILE A 300 5.28 2.89 4.58
C ILE A 300 6.33 3.95 4.83
N HIS A 301 7.35 3.98 3.97
CA HIS A 301 8.46 4.94 4.07
C HIS A 301 8.43 5.93 2.93
N LEU A 302 8.74 7.20 3.24
CA LEU A 302 8.85 8.28 2.28
C LEU A 302 10.29 8.77 2.21
N TYR A 303 10.80 8.93 0.98
CA TYR A 303 12.12 9.47 0.70
C TYR A 303 12.02 10.62 -0.29
N ARG A 304 13.01 11.51 -0.24
CA ARG A 304 13.14 12.65 -1.15
C ARG A 304 14.46 12.56 -1.89
N VAL A 305 14.43 12.75 -3.20
CA VAL A 305 15.64 12.80 -4.04
C VAL A 305 16.41 14.10 -3.77
N LEU A 306 17.72 13.97 -3.52
CA LEU A 306 18.65 15.06 -3.16
C LEU A 306 19.01 16.00 -4.32
#